data_AF-A0A8D8A3B0-F1
#
_entry.id   AF-A0A8D8A3B0-F1
#
_cell.length_a   1.000
_cell.length_b   1.000
_cell.length_c   1.000
_cell.angle_alpha   90.00
_cell.angle_beta   90.00
_cell.angle_gamma   90.00
#
_symmetry.space_group_name_H-M   'P 1'
#
loop_
_entity.id
_entity.type
_entity.pdbx_description
1 polymer ?
#
loop_
_entity_poly.entity_id
_entity_poly.type
_entity_poly.pdbx_seq_one_letter_code
_entity_poly.pdbx_strand_id
1 'polypeptide(L)'
;MEYISQEATPGPSAVSMKNKILCCECGTPIEPNPSNMCVACLRTHVDITANIPKQAIVFFCRNCERYLNPPSEWVQCSLESKELLSVCLKRLKGLKEVKLVDAGFIWTEPHSKRIKVKLTVHG
;
A
#
# COMPACT_ATOMS: atom_id res chain seq x y z
N MET A 1 0.16 28.58 59.38
CA MET A 1 -1.25 28.32 59.07
C MET A 1 -1.50 28.75 57.64
N GLU A 2 -1.40 27.75 56.78
CA GLU A 2 -1.81 27.60 55.37
C GLU A 2 -2.34 28.85 54.62
N TYR A 3 -1.53 29.36 53.67
CA TYR A 3 -2.04 30.12 52.54
C TYR A 3 -2.46 29.14 51.44
N ILE A 4 -3.77 29.11 51.18
CA ILE A 4 -4.47 28.24 50.23
C ILE A 4 -4.03 28.53 48.79
N SER A 5 -3.56 27.47 48.12
CA SER A 5 -3.27 27.42 46.69
C SER A 5 -4.57 27.53 45.88
N GLN A 6 -4.67 28.53 44.99
CA GLN A 6 -5.78 28.63 44.05
C GLN A 6 -5.53 27.66 42.88
N GLU A 7 -6.25 26.55 42.85
CA GLU A 7 -6.28 25.63 41.72
C GLU A 7 -7.10 26.25 40.57
N ALA A 8 -6.43 26.50 39.44
CA ALA A 8 -7.08 26.94 38.21
C ALA A 8 -7.90 25.78 37.63
N THR A 9 -9.22 25.92 37.61
CA THR A 9 -10.12 25.01 36.90
C THR A 9 -9.97 25.25 35.39
N PRO A 10 -9.72 24.22 34.56
CA PRO A 10 -9.80 24.39 33.12
C PRO A 10 -11.26 24.62 32.74
N GLY A 11 -11.55 25.81 32.20
CA GLY A 11 -12.87 26.17 31.70
C GLY A 11 -13.36 25.20 30.61
N PRO A 12 -14.68 25.10 30.36
CA PRO A 12 -15.22 24.20 29.37
C PRO A 12 -14.73 24.63 27.98
N SER A 13 -13.78 23.88 27.43
CA SER A 13 -13.34 24.02 26.05
C SER A 13 -14.56 23.92 25.14
N ALA A 14 -14.85 24.99 24.40
CA ALA A 14 -15.97 25.08 23.47
C ALA A 14 -15.96 23.87 22.51
N VAL A 15 -16.90 22.94 22.70
CA VAL A 15 -17.07 21.79 21.83
C VAL A 15 -17.69 22.29 20.54
N SER A 16 -16.85 22.47 19.51
CA SER A 16 -17.32 22.79 18.16
C SER A 16 -18.23 21.66 17.67
N MET A 17 -19.54 21.93 17.65
CA MET A 17 -20.56 21.01 17.14
C MET A 17 -20.38 20.87 15.63
N LYS A 18 -19.58 19.89 15.20
CA LYS A 18 -19.45 19.55 13.79
C LYS A 18 -20.75 18.89 13.32
N ASN A 19 -21.48 19.54 12.41
CA ASN A 19 -22.63 18.94 11.75
C ASN A 19 -22.20 17.63 11.07
N LYS A 20 -22.91 16.54 11.36
CA LYS A 20 -22.67 15.22 10.76
C LYS A 20 -23.63 15.02 9.59
N ILE A 21 -23.14 14.42 8.51
CA ILE A 21 -23.95 13.97 7.38
C ILE A 21 -24.02 12.44 7.38
N LEU A 22 -24.99 11.87 6.67
CA LEU A 22 -25.06 10.42 6.47
C LEU A 22 -24.24 10.02 5.23
N CYS A 23 -23.51 8.92 5.33
CA CYS A 23 -22.83 8.31 4.19
C CYS A 23 -23.85 7.91 3.11
N CYS A 24 -23.60 8.25 1.85
CA CYS A 24 -24.54 7.99 0.75
C CYS A 24 -24.82 6.50 0.47
N GLU A 25 -23.90 5.60 0.81
CA GLU A 25 -24.03 4.15 0.57
C GLU A 25 -24.68 3.40 1.75
N CYS A 26 -24.15 3.58 2.97
CA CYS A 26 -24.51 2.78 4.14
C CYS A 26 -25.25 3.54 5.25
N GLY A 27 -25.46 4.86 5.10
CA GLY A 27 -26.18 5.68 6.09
C GLY A 27 -25.45 5.92 7.41
N THR A 28 -24.17 5.56 7.54
CA THR A 28 -23.39 5.84 8.76
C THR A 28 -23.17 7.35 8.96
N PRO A 29 -23.29 7.88 10.19
CA PRO A 29 -23.07 9.30 10.46
C PRO A 29 -21.57 9.63 10.41
N ILE A 30 -21.17 10.53 9.50
CA ILE A 30 -19.78 10.93 9.23
C ILE A 30 -19.59 12.45 9.31
N GLU A 31 -18.35 12.89 9.48
CA GLU A 31 -17.99 14.28 9.24
C GLU A 31 -18.08 14.59 7.73
N PRO A 32 -18.59 15.77 7.32
CA PRO A 32 -18.71 16.13 5.91
C PRO A 32 -17.37 16.05 5.19
N ASN A 33 -17.34 15.31 4.07
CA ASN A 33 -16.17 15.14 3.23
C ASN A 33 -16.58 15.29 1.74
N PRO A 34 -15.66 15.58 0.81
CA PRO A 34 -16.02 15.85 -0.58
C PRO A 34 -16.65 14.66 -1.32
N SER A 35 -16.47 13.45 -0.80
CA SER A 35 -17.03 12.23 -1.39
C SER A 35 -18.39 11.84 -0.79
N ASN A 36 -18.83 12.48 0.29
CA ASN A 36 -20.01 12.11 1.10
C ASN A 36 -20.08 10.61 1.47
N MET A 37 -18.93 9.94 1.55
CA MET A 37 -18.81 8.50 1.80
C MET A 37 -17.98 8.24 3.05
N CYS A 38 -18.35 7.23 3.84
CA CYS A 38 -17.54 6.81 4.97
C CYS A 38 -16.26 6.09 4.50
N VAL A 39 -15.24 6.04 5.36
CA VAL A 39 -13.94 5.43 5.05
C VAL A 39 -14.08 3.96 4.63
N ALA A 40 -15.05 3.22 5.18
CA ALA A 40 -15.30 1.83 4.80
C ALA A 40 -15.81 1.72 3.35
N CYS A 41 -16.84 2.51 2.98
CA CYS A 41 -17.39 2.52 1.63
C CYS A 41 -16.40 3.10 0.60
N LEU A 42 -15.56 4.06 0.99
CA LEU A 42 -14.49 4.56 0.12
C LEU A 42 -13.47 3.48 -0.21
N ARG A 43 -13.07 2.66 0.76
CA ARG A 43 -12.12 1.55 0.55
C ARG A 43 -12.68 0.46 -0.37
N THR A 44 -14.00 0.30 -0.44
CA THR A 44 -14.63 -0.68 -1.33
C THR A 44 -14.81 -0.16 -2.75
N HIS A 45 -15.03 1.15 -2.93
CA HIS A 45 -15.22 1.76 -4.25
C HIS A 45 -13.92 2.18 -4.95
N VAL A 46 -12.90 2.58 -4.19
CA VAL A 46 -11.64 3.12 -4.75
C VAL A 46 -10.55 2.05 -4.72
N ASP A 47 -10.26 1.46 -5.88
CA ASP A 47 -9.12 0.55 -6.05
C ASP A 47 -7.87 1.33 -6.48
N ILE A 48 -6.96 1.57 -5.52
CA ILE A 48 -5.65 2.20 -5.77
C ILE A 48 -4.71 1.34 -6.62
N THR A 49 -5.02 0.05 -6.82
CA THR A 49 -4.17 -0.89 -7.56
C THR A 49 -4.61 -1.11 -9.01
N ALA A 50 -5.66 -0.44 -9.47
CA ALA A 50 -6.24 -0.62 -10.80
C ALA A 50 -5.22 -0.44 -11.94
N ASN A 51 -4.25 0.47 -11.77
CA ASN A 51 -3.23 0.77 -12.78
C ASN A 51 -1.99 -0.14 -12.72
N ILE A 52 -1.92 -1.05 -11.75
CA ILE A 52 -0.76 -1.92 -11.55
C ILE A 52 -1.01 -3.28 -12.23
N PRO A 53 -0.17 -3.68 -13.19
CA PRO A 53 -0.34 -4.97 -13.84
C PRO A 53 -0.08 -6.11 -12.85
N LYS A 54 -1.01 -7.06 -12.75
CA LYS A 54 -0.89 -8.22 -11.83
C LYS A 54 0.07 -9.31 -12.33
N GLN A 55 0.55 -9.20 -13.57
CA GLN A 55 1.44 -10.16 -14.21
C GLN A 55 2.50 -9.44 -15.03
N ALA A 56 3.73 -9.96 -14.99
CA ALA A 56 4.84 -9.49 -15.79
C ALA A 56 5.74 -10.66 -16.22
N ILE A 57 6.39 -10.51 -17.36
CA ILE A 57 7.31 -11.52 -17.91
C ILE A 57 8.73 -11.15 -17.49
N VAL A 58 9.46 -12.13 -16.94
CA VAL A 58 10.87 -12.02 -16.60
C VAL A 58 11.64 -13.02 -17.45
N PHE A 59 12.72 -12.58 -18.08
CA PHE A 59 13.58 -13.45 -18.89
C PHE A 59 14.71 -14.00 -18.04
N PHE A 60 14.94 -15.31 -18.16
CA PHE A 60 15.97 -16.05 -17.45
C PHE A 60 16.77 -16.90 -18.45
N CYS A 61 18.09 -16.76 -18.42
CA CYS A 61 18.99 -17.56 -19.24
C CYS A 61 19.43 -18.80 -18.46
N ARG A 62 19.11 -20.01 -18.95
CA ARG A 62 19.49 -21.27 -18.30
C ARG A 62 20.99 -21.56 -18.35
N ASN A 63 21.70 -21.04 -19.36
CA ASN A 63 23.11 -21.33 -19.54
C ASN A 63 24.01 -20.44 -18.66
N CYS A 64 23.53 -19.24 -18.34
CA CYS A 64 24.29 -18.25 -17.57
C CYS A 64 23.70 -18.03 -16.16
N GLU A 65 22.57 -18.64 -15.84
CA GLU A 65 21.80 -18.47 -14.59
C GLU A 65 21.53 -17.00 -14.23
N ARG A 66 21.26 -16.18 -15.25
CA ARG A 66 21.06 -14.72 -15.11
C ARG A 66 19.65 -14.30 -15.48
N TYR A 67 19.18 -13.27 -14.81
CA TYR A 67 17.93 -12.58 -15.08
C TYR A 67 18.18 -11.30 -15.87
N LEU A 68 17.30 -11.01 -16.84
CA LEU A 68 17.36 -9.78 -17.60
C LEU A 68 16.77 -8.62 -16.77
N ASN A 69 17.62 -7.67 -16.41
CA ASN A 69 17.26 -6.36 -15.88
C ASN A 69 17.15 -5.34 -17.06
N PRO A 70 15.99 -4.70 -17.30
CA PRO A 70 15.87 -3.67 -18.33
C PRO A 70 16.90 -2.55 -18.15
N PRO A 71 17.48 -2.00 -19.23
CA PRO A 71 17.15 -2.23 -20.65
C PRO A 71 17.86 -3.41 -21.32
N SER A 72 19.05 -3.83 -20.88
CA SER A 72 19.82 -4.93 -21.53
C SER A 72 20.83 -5.60 -20.59
N GLU A 73 20.70 -5.41 -19.28
CA GLU A 73 21.67 -5.91 -18.30
C GLU A 73 21.28 -7.32 -17.81
N TRP A 74 22.25 -8.22 -17.69
CA TRP A 74 22.03 -9.58 -17.18
C TRP A 74 22.67 -9.75 -15.81
N VAL A 75 21.82 -9.81 -14.79
CA VAL A 75 22.23 -9.89 -13.38
C VAL A 75 22.07 -11.31 -12.89
N GLN A 76 23.07 -11.83 -12.19
CA GLN A 76 22.98 -13.11 -11.52
C GLN A 76 22.28 -12.88 -10.19
N CYS A 77 21.14 -13.55 -9.98
CA CYS A 77 20.37 -13.45 -8.74
C CYS A 77 20.00 -14.85 -8.29
N SER A 78 20.07 -15.14 -6.99
CA SER A 78 19.53 -16.40 -6.44
C SER A 78 18.00 -16.35 -6.35
N LEU A 79 17.37 -17.52 -6.31
CA LEU A 79 15.93 -17.63 -6.04
C LEU A 79 15.61 -17.02 -4.68
N GLU A 80 14.48 -16.32 -4.59
CA GLU A 80 14.01 -15.65 -3.37
C GLU A 80 14.98 -14.59 -2.79
N SER A 81 15.87 -14.04 -3.63
CA SER A 81 16.79 -12.98 -3.24
C SER A 81 16.20 -11.57 -3.34
N LYS A 82 16.78 -10.63 -2.57
CA LYS A 82 16.45 -9.19 -2.64
C LYS A 82 16.72 -8.61 -4.04
N GLU A 83 17.74 -9.12 -4.73
CA GLU A 83 18.11 -8.69 -6.07
C GLU A 83 17.05 -9.10 -7.09
N LEU A 84 16.57 -10.35 -7.02
CA LEU A 84 15.46 -10.83 -7.85
C LEU A 84 14.19 -10.00 -7.62
N LEU A 85 13.89 -9.65 -6.36
CA LEU A 85 12.75 -8.82 -6.01
C LEU A 85 12.84 -7.45 -6.70
N SER A 86 14.04 -6.84 -6.70
CA SER A 86 14.28 -5.57 -7.38
C SER A 86 14.01 -5.65 -8.89
N VAL A 87 14.41 -6.75 -9.54
CA VAL A 87 14.15 -6.98 -10.96
C VAL A 87 12.65 -7.12 -11.20
N CYS A 88 11.94 -7.88 -10.36
CA CYS A 88 10.48 -8.02 -10.45
C CYS A 88 9.75 -6.68 -10.28
N LEU A 89 10.13 -5.86 -9.31
CA LEU A 89 9.51 -4.55 -9.06
C LEU A 89 9.73 -3.58 -10.23
N LYS A 90 10.91 -3.56 -10.84
CA LYS A 90 11.21 -2.73 -12.02
C LYS A 90 10.35 -3.08 -13.24
N ARG A 91 9.82 -4.30 -13.32
CA ARG A 91 8.96 -4.75 -14.43
C ARG A 91 7.54 -4.24 -14.33
N LEU A 92 7.09 -3.88 -13.13
CA LEU A 92 5.73 -3.42 -12.89
C LEU A 92 5.63 -1.91 -13.18
N LYS A 93 4.69 -1.54 -14.06
CA LYS A 93 4.33 -0.14 -14.33
C LYS A 93 3.33 0.35 -13.26
N GLY A 94 3.28 1.64 -12.97
CA GLY A 94 2.33 2.22 -12.01
C GLY A 94 2.78 2.23 -10.54
N LEU A 95 3.86 1.53 -10.18
CA LEU A 95 4.44 1.57 -8.82
C LEU A 95 4.95 2.95 -8.37
N LYS A 96 5.07 3.93 -9.28
CA LYS A 96 5.49 5.30 -8.94
C LYS A 96 4.37 6.14 -8.33
N GLU A 97 3.12 5.78 -8.60
CA GLU A 97 1.93 6.53 -8.15
C GLU A 97 1.53 6.14 -6.73
N VAL A 98 1.94 4.94 -6.28
CA VAL A 98 1.62 4.40 -4.96
C VAL A 98 2.88 4.23 -4.11
N LYS A 99 2.75 4.35 -2.79
CA LYS A 99 3.86 4.11 -1.88
C LYS A 99 3.95 2.61 -1.57
N LEU A 100 5.05 1.97 -2.00
CA LEU A 100 5.36 0.59 -1.61
C LEU A 100 5.74 0.54 -0.12
N VAL A 101 5.06 -0.31 0.65
CA VAL A 101 5.35 -0.53 2.09
C VAL A 101 6.08 -1.83 2.32
N ASP A 102 5.63 -2.91 1.68
CA ASP A 102 6.26 -4.22 1.82
C ASP A 102 6.18 -5.01 0.51
N ALA A 103 7.17 -5.87 0.30
CA ALA A 103 7.26 -6.76 -0.84
C ALA A 103 7.96 -8.05 -0.45
N GLY A 104 7.35 -9.19 -0.74
CA GLY A 104 7.89 -10.50 -0.38
C GLY A 104 7.51 -11.59 -1.37
N PHE A 105 8.29 -12.67 -1.41
CA PHE A 105 7.98 -13.83 -2.24
C PHE A 105 6.91 -14.69 -1.58
N ILE A 106 6.07 -15.28 -2.42
CA ILE A 106 5.18 -16.38 -2.03
C ILE A 106 5.81 -17.63 -2.61
N TRP A 107 6.02 -18.64 -1.76
CA TRP A 107 6.59 -19.90 -2.21
C TRP A 107 5.80 -20.49 -3.38
N THR A 108 6.53 -20.93 -4.38
CA THR A 108 6.01 -21.58 -5.59
C THR A 108 6.83 -22.82 -5.87
N GLU A 109 6.18 -23.86 -6.38
CA GLU A 109 6.84 -25.09 -6.79
C GLU A 109 8.03 -24.80 -7.73
N PRO A 110 9.21 -25.41 -7.52
CA PRO A 110 10.43 -25.14 -8.30
C PRO A 110 10.27 -25.31 -9.82
N HIS A 111 9.39 -26.21 -10.25
CA HIS A 111 9.20 -26.51 -11.68
C HIS A 111 8.20 -25.58 -12.39
N SER A 112 7.45 -24.76 -11.63
CA SER A 112 6.33 -23.98 -12.17
C SER A 112 6.77 -22.84 -13.09
N LYS A 113 8.05 -22.45 -13.07
CA LYS A 113 8.61 -21.27 -13.77
C LYS A 113 7.80 -19.98 -13.52
N ARG A 114 7.08 -19.93 -12.40
CA ARG A 114 6.25 -18.80 -11.99
C ARG A 114 6.80 -18.27 -10.68
N ILE A 115 7.06 -16.97 -10.63
CA ILE A 115 7.46 -16.27 -9.42
C ILE A 115 6.24 -15.50 -8.93
N LYS A 116 5.79 -15.79 -7.71
CA LYS A 116 4.70 -15.04 -7.08
C LYS A 116 5.29 -14.07 -6.06
N VAL A 117 4.87 -12.82 -6.14
CA VAL A 117 5.28 -11.75 -5.22
C VAL A 117 4.03 -11.16 -4.58
N LYS A 118 4.04 -11.07 -3.25
CA LYS A 118 3.06 -10.31 -2.48
C LYS A 118 3.57 -8.88 -2.35
N LEU A 119 2.73 -7.92 -2.71
CA LEU A 119 3.02 -6.49 -2.60
C LEU A 119 2.01 -5.84 -1.68
N THR A 120 2.48 -5.00 -0.77
CA THR A 120 1.66 -4.17 0.10
C THR A 120 1.92 -2.70 -0.26
N VAL A 121 0.87 -2.02 -0.72
CA VAL A 121 0.94 -0.63 -1.18
C VAL A 121 -0.01 0.25 -0.36
N HIS A 122 0.36 1.52 -0.25
CA HIS A 122 -0.45 2.56 0.39
C HIS A 122 -0.63 3.73 -0.58
N GLY A 123 -1.84 4.29 -0.60
CA GLY A 123 -2.23 5.50 -1.34
C GLY A 123 -2.61 6.63 -0.41
#